data_AF-A0A506XWE9-F1
#
_entry.id   AF-A0A506XWE9-F1
#
_cell.length_a   1.000
_cell.length_b   1.000
_cell.length_c   1.000
_cell.angle_alpha   90.00
_cell.angle_beta   90.00
_cell.angle_gamma   90.00
#
_symmetry.space_group_name_H-M   'P 1'
#
loop_
_entity.id
_entity.type
_entity.pdbx_description
1 polymer ?
#
loop_
_entity_poly.entity_id
_entity_poly.type
_entity_poly.pdbx_seq_one_letter_code
_entity_poly.pdbx_strand_id
1 'polypeptide(L)'
;MADKSVSSRVAATVTRRGFVPALVTAVAIFGAVLVQGFLSGVIASAYTVGTLGGDWSRFADSAWTAQLAVSLTGSIPFAAGVFLCLWQLAPVDAQLRLGHVLSRAVLATVVGAVAVVVVVVLVSFIAALAGVPDLFGGSENLTSLLDRFGQNTARGVLGAAQNMINQFAVVMLGAVLLWGWLQRHPREHEVRGALDEV
;
A
#
# COMPACT_ATOMS: atom_id res chain seq x y z
N MET A 1 -11.49 30.36 -10.80
CA MET A 1 -11.38 29.84 -12.18
C MET A 1 -10.49 28.62 -12.15
N ALA A 2 -11.07 27.43 -11.96
CA ALA A 2 -10.33 26.17 -12.03
C ALA A 2 -10.05 25.85 -13.51
N ASP A 3 -8.78 25.61 -13.79
CA ASP A 3 -8.20 25.58 -15.13
C ASP A 3 -8.74 24.39 -15.96
N LYS A 4 -9.47 24.68 -17.05
CA LYS A 4 -9.95 23.67 -18.01
C LYS A 4 -8.81 22.81 -18.57
N SER A 5 -7.57 23.32 -18.53
CA SER A 5 -6.37 22.59 -18.95
C SER A 5 -5.98 21.44 -18.03
N VAL A 6 -6.34 21.51 -16.74
CA VAL A 6 -6.05 20.44 -15.76
C VAL A 6 -7.09 19.33 -15.89
N SER A 7 -8.36 19.69 -16.04
CA SER A 7 -9.44 18.71 -16.23
C SER A 7 -9.25 17.90 -17.53
N SER A 8 -8.84 18.51 -18.63
CA SER A 8 -8.55 17.78 -19.87
C SER A 8 -7.33 16.88 -19.76
N ARG A 9 -6.28 17.29 -19.04
CA ARG A 9 -5.09 16.46 -18.78
C ARG A 9 -5.41 15.30 -17.84
N VAL A 10 -6.18 15.53 -16.78
CA VAL A 10 -6.65 14.46 -15.88
C VAL A 10 -7.55 13.49 -16.65
N ALA A 11 -8.49 13.98 -17.46
CA ALA A 11 -9.33 13.14 -18.30
C ALA A 11 -8.50 12.33 -19.31
N ALA A 12 -7.49 12.93 -19.96
CA ALA A 12 -6.57 12.24 -20.86
C ALA A 12 -5.69 11.20 -20.14
N THR A 13 -5.38 11.44 -18.87
CA THR A 13 -4.59 10.52 -18.04
C THR A 13 -5.47 9.36 -17.56
N VAL A 14 -6.66 9.62 -17.03
CA VAL A 14 -7.63 8.60 -16.59
C VAL A 14 -8.13 7.76 -17.78
N THR A 15 -8.14 8.33 -18.99
CA THR A 15 -8.42 7.57 -20.22
C THR A 15 -7.19 6.82 -20.77
N ARG A 16 -5.99 6.93 -20.16
CA ARG A 16 -4.85 6.07 -20.52
C ARG A 16 -5.18 4.60 -20.26
N ARG A 17 -4.84 3.77 -21.25
CA ARG A 17 -5.10 2.32 -21.33
C ARG A 17 -4.65 1.61 -20.05
N GLY A 18 -5.42 0.61 -19.62
CA GLY A 18 -5.06 -0.23 -18.46
C GLY A 18 -5.49 0.29 -17.08
N PHE A 19 -6.01 1.52 -16.97
CA PHE A 19 -6.46 2.12 -15.70
C PHE A 19 -7.49 1.25 -14.95
N VAL A 20 -8.60 0.87 -15.61
CA VAL A 20 -9.68 0.11 -14.96
C VAL A 20 -9.20 -1.28 -14.47
N PRO A 21 -8.54 -2.12 -15.29
CA PRO A 21 -8.01 -3.39 -14.81
C PRO A 21 -7.01 -3.24 -13.66
N ALA A 22 -6.10 -2.26 -13.73
CA ALA A 22 -5.15 -1.99 -12.66
C ALA A 22 -5.85 -1.54 -11.37
N LEU A 23 -6.87 -0.68 -11.49
CA LEU A 23 -7.66 -0.19 -10.37
C LEU A 23 -8.42 -1.33 -9.70
N VAL A 24 -9.12 -2.16 -10.47
CA VAL A 24 -9.87 -3.32 -9.94
C VAL A 24 -8.91 -4.28 -9.23
N THR A 25 -7.73 -4.54 -9.80
CA THR A 25 -6.71 -5.39 -9.19
C THR A 25 -6.19 -4.81 -7.88
N ALA A 26 -5.87 -3.51 -7.86
CA ALA A 26 -5.42 -2.83 -6.65
C ALA A 26 -6.50 -2.80 -5.56
N VAL A 27 -7.76 -2.58 -5.92
CA VAL A 27 -8.91 -2.64 -4.99
C VAL A 27 -9.10 -4.05 -4.44
N ALA A 28 -8.97 -5.08 -5.27
CA ALA A 28 -9.04 -6.47 -4.83
C ALA A 28 -7.90 -6.84 -3.86
N ILE A 29 -6.66 -6.41 -4.18
CA ILE A 29 -5.50 -6.58 -3.29
C ILE A 29 -5.73 -5.83 -1.98
N PHE A 30 -6.19 -4.58 -2.03
CA PHE A 30 -6.52 -3.79 -0.84
C PHE A 30 -7.57 -4.48 0.03
N GLY A 31 -8.65 -4.98 -0.57
CA GLY A 31 -9.69 -5.74 0.13
C GLY A 31 -9.13 -7.00 0.79
N ALA A 32 -8.27 -7.75 0.09
CA ALA A 32 -7.61 -8.94 0.65
C ALA A 32 -6.70 -8.57 1.84
N VAL A 33 -5.90 -7.50 1.72
CA VAL A 33 -5.03 -7.00 2.80
C VAL A 33 -5.85 -6.58 4.02
N LEU A 34 -6.97 -5.87 3.81
CA LEU A 34 -7.86 -5.44 4.88
C LEU A 34 -8.46 -6.64 5.62
N VAL A 35 -8.97 -7.62 4.89
CA VAL A 35 -9.55 -8.84 5.48
C VAL A 35 -8.48 -9.63 6.23
N GLN A 36 -7.29 -9.78 5.66
CA GLN A 36 -6.17 -10.47 6.31
C GLN A 36 -5.74 -9.76 7.62
N GLY A 37 -5.63 -8.42 7.59
CA GLY A 37 -5.28 -7.63 8.78
C GLY A 37 -6.35 -7.74 9.87
N PHE A 38 -7.62 -7.63 9.49
CA PHE A 38 -8.74 -7.78 10.42
C PHE A 38 -8.77 -9.18 11.07
N LEU A 39 -8.66 -10.24 10.26
CA LEU A 39 -8.61 -11.62 10.77
C LEU A 39 -7.42 -11.83 11.71
N SER A 40 -6.23 -11.31 11.35
CA SER A 40 -5.05 -11.36 12.20
C SER A 40 -5.28 -10.67 13.55
N GLY A 41 -5.90 -9.48 13.53
CA GLY A 41 -6.24 -8.73 14.74
C GLY A 41 -7.25 -9.45 15.63
N VAL A 42 -8.29 -10.06 15.04
CA VAL A 42 -9.28 -10.87 15.77
C VAL A 42 -8.64 -12.10 16.40
N ILE A 43 -7.80 -12.82 15.64
CA ILE A 43 -7.09 -14.02 16.14
C ILE A 43 -6.16 -13.64 17.30
N ALA A 44 -5.38 -12.56 17.15
CA ALA A 44 -4.50 -12.07 18.20
C ALA A 44 -5.29 -11.72 19.47
N SER A 45 -6.43 -11.02 19.32
CA SER A 45 -7.30 -10.65 20.43
C SER A 45 -7.92 -11.87 21.11
N ALA A 46 -8.39 -12.85 20.33
CA ALA A 46 -8.93 -14.12 20.84
C ALA A 46 -7.89 -14.91 21.64
N TYR A 47 -6.65 -14.94 21.15
CA TYR A 47 -5.54 -15.55 21.86
C TYR A 47 -5.26 -14.86 23.20
N THR A 48 -5.19 -13.52 23.21
CA THR A 48 -4.96 -12.75 24.44
C THR A 48 -6.07 -12.96 25.46
N VAL A 49 -7.35 -12.90 25.05
CA VAL A 49 -8.50 -13.12 25.95
C VAL A 49 -8.54 -14.55 26.48
N GLY A 50 -8.29 -15.53 25.62
CA GLY A 50 -8.29 -16.95 26.01
C GLY A 50 -7.15 -17.34 26.95
N THR A 51 -6.03 -16.60 26.94
CA THR A 51 -4.84 -16.92 27.74
C THR A 51 -4.70 -16.08 29.00
N LEU A 52 -4.98 -14.78 28.94
CA LEU A 52 -4.74 -13.84 30.02
C LEU A 52 -6.01 -13.47 30.80
N GLY A 53 -7.19 -13.83 30.28
CA GLY A 53 -8.48 -13.43 30.83
C GLY A 53 -8.76 -11.95 30.61
N GLY A 54 -9.94 -11.61 30.11
CA GLY A 54 -10.34 -10.21 29.91
C GLY A 54 -11.65 -10.04 29.17
N ASP A 55 -12.15 -8.80 29.14
CA ASP A 55 -13.41 -8.44 28.50
C ASP A 55 -13.28 -8.28 26.98
N TRP A 56 -13.92 -9.17 26.23
CA TRP A 56 -13.92 -9.20 24.77
C TRP A 56 -14.28 -7.85 24.11
N SER A 57 -15.21 -7.10 24.69
CA SER A 57 -15.69 -5.83 24.13
C SER A 57 -14.58 -4.77 24.05
N ARG A 58 -13.75 -4.63 25.09
CA ARG A 58 -12.61 -3.70 25.09
C ARG A 58 -11.55 -4.09 24.08
N PHE A 59 -11.33 -5.39 23.89
CA PHE A 59 -10.36 -5.89 22.91
C PHE A 59 -10.83 -5.67 21.48
N ALA A 60 -12.11 -5.93 21.18
CA ALA A 60 -12.68 -5.69 19.87
C ALA A 60 -12.55 -4.23 19.42
N ASP A 61 -12.83 -3.27 20.31
CA ASP A 61 -12.68 -1.83 20.01
C ASP A 61 -11.21 -1.44 19.78
N SER A 62 -10.29 -1.99 20.58
CA SER A 62 -8.85 -1.75 20.41
C SER A 62 -8.30 -2.36 19.11
N ALA A 63 -8.81 -3.53 18.70
CA ALA A 63 -8.41 -4.19 17.47
C ALA A 63 -8.89 -3.40 16.24
N TRP A 64 -10.11 -2.85 16.29
CA TRP A 64 -10.65 -2.04 15.21
C TRP A 64 -9.88 -0.72 15.03
N THR A 65 -9.62 -0.03 16.12
CA THR A 65 -8.85 1.24 16.10
C THR A 65 -7.41 1.02 15.63
N ALA A 66 -6.75 -0.04 16.09
CA ALA A 66 -5.43 -0.42 15.61
C ALA A 66 -5.44 -0.78 14.12
N GLN A 67 -6.43 -1.54 13.65
CA GLN A 67 -6.55 -1.94 12.25
C GLN A 67 -6.79 -0.73 11.32
N LEU A 68 -7.59 0.26 11.75
CA LEU A 68 -7.77 1.50 11.01
C LEU A 68 -6.45 2.28 10.88
N ALA A 69 -5.70 2.41 11.97
CA ALA A 69 -4.40 3.08 11.96
C ALA A 69 -3.39 2.38 11.02
N VAL A 70 -3.33 1.05 11.05
CA VAL A 70 -2.48 0.23 10.16
C VAL A 70 -2.94 0.36 8.71
N SER A 71 -4.24 0.42 8.45
CA SER A 71 -4.78 0.55 7.09
C SER A 71 -4.42 1.90 6.47
N LEU A 72 -4.53 2.99 7.24
CA LEU A 72 -4.20 4.34 6.83
C LEU A 72 -2.71 4.51 6.49
N THR A 73 -1.83 3.90 7.30
CA THR A 73 -0.38 4.07 7.19
C THR A 73 0.31 2.98 6.35
N GLY A 74 -0.35 1.85 6.10
CA GLY A 74 0.20 0.69 5.41
C GLY A 74 -0.61 0.23 4.21
N SER A 75 -1.84 -0.23 4.42
CA SER A 75 -2.62 -0.90 3.36
C SER A 75 -3.00 0.02 2.20
N ILE A 76 -3.41 1.25 2.49
CA ILE A 76 -3.77 2.25 1.48
C ILE A 76 -2.55 2.65 0.63
N PRO A 77 -1.42 3.12 1.21
CA PRO A 77 -0.26 3.50 0.41
C PRO A 77 0.34 2.32 -0.36
N PHE A 78 0.29 1.11 0.19
CA PHE A 78 0.71 -0.09 -0.52
C PHE A 78 -0.13 -0.32 -1.78
N ALA A 79 -1.46 -0.34 -1.63
CA ALA A 79 -2.38 -0.54 -2.76
C ALA A 79 -2.25 0.57 -3.81
N ALA A 80 -2.04 1.82 -3.38
CA ALA A 80 -1.78 2.94 -4.27
C ALA A 80 -0.46 2.75 -5.05
N GLY A 81 0.60 2.30 -4.41
CA GLY A 81 1.88 2.00 -5.08
C GLY A 81 1.76 0.85 -6.08
N VAL A 82 1.07 -0.23 -5.71
CA VAL A 82 0.78 -1.37 -6.61
C VAL A 82 -0.05 -0.90 -7.81
N PHE A 83 -1.08 -0.09 -7.57
CA PHE A 83 -1.90 0.51 -8.62
C PHE A 83 -1.08 1.33 -9.60
N LEU A 84 -0.28 2.28 -9.10
CA LEU A 84 0.56 3.14 -9.92
C LEU A 84 1.58 2.32 -10.72
N CYS A 85 2.13 1.26 -10.13
CA CYS A 85 3.06 0.37 -10.83
C CYS A 85 2.37 -0.39 -11.98
N LEU A 86 1.23 -1.04 -11.70
CA LEU A 86 0.48 -1.80 -12.72
C LEU A 86 -0.18 -0.91 -13.76
N TRP A 87 -0.33 0.38 -13.49
CA TRP A 87 -0.93 1.32 -14.44
C TRP A 87 0.11 2.06 -15.28
N GLN A 88 1.18 2.59 -14.69
CA GLN A 88 2.13 3.47 -15.37
C GLN A 88 3.46 2.81 -15.71
N LEU A 89 4.02 2.02 -14.80
CA LEU A 89 5.38 1.46 -14.94
C LEU A 89 5.38 0.17 -15.75
N ALA A 90 4.50 -0.77 -15.39
CA ALA A 90 4.55 -2.15 -15.85
C ALA A 90 3.13 -2.72 -16.06
N PRO A 91 2.38 -2.23 -17.06
CA PRO A 91 1.02 -2.69 -17.31
C PRO A 91 0.97 -4.16 -17.70
N VAL A 92 0.06 -4.95 -17.13
CA VAL A 92 -0.08 -6.35 -17.51
C VAL A 92 -0.88 -6.43 -18.82
N ASP A 93 -0.35 -7.14 -19.81
CA ASP A 93 -0.99 -7.42 -21.10
C ASP A 93 -1.16 -8.93 -21.33
N ALA A 94 -2.14 -9.31 -22.14
CA ALA A 94 -2.51 -10.69 -22.44
C ALA A 94 -1.40 -11.45 -23.19
N GLN A 95 -0.58 -10.74 -23.97
CA GLN A 95 0.48 -11.32 -24.81
C GLN A 95 1.76 -11.66 -24.03
N LEU A 96 1.88 -11.18 -22.79
CA LEU A 96 3.05 -11.47 -21.96
C LEU A 96 3.07 -12.93 -21.50
N ARG A 97 4.26 -13.52 -21.51
CA ARG A 97 4.50 -14.84 -20.89
C ARG A 97 4.38 -14.72 -19.37
N LEU A 98 3.95 -15.81 -18.71
CA LEU A 98 3.78 -15.87 -17.26
C LEU A 98 5.00 -15.33 -16.48
N GLY A 99 6.23 -15.61 -16.95
CA GLY A 99 7.45 -15.11 -16.33
C GLY A 99 7.55 -13.58 -16.26
N HIS A 100 7.08 -12.87 -17.30
CA HIS A 100 7.04 -11.40 -17.29
C HIS A 100 5.94 -10.85 -16.39
N VAL A 101 4.80 -11.56 -16.27
CA VAL A 101 3.74 -11.18 -15.34
C VAL A 101 4.27 -11.24 -13.90
N LEU A 102 5.01 -12.30 -13.57
CA LEU A 102 5.63 -12.47 -12.25
C LEU A 102 6.66 -11.39 -11.97
N SER A 103 7.54 -11.04 -12.91
CA SER A 103 8.53 -9.97 -12.69
C SER A 103 7.85 -8.60 -12.50
N ARG A 104 6.80 -8.30 -13.27
CA ARG A 104 6.00 -7.07 -13.09
C ARG A 104 5.26 -7.06 -11.75
N ALA A 105 4.79 -8.20 -11.26
CA ALA A 105 4.17 -8.34 -9.94
C ALA A 105 5.19 -8.14 -8.79
N VAL A 106 6.40 -8.67 -8.93
CA VAL A 106 7.51 -8.42 -7.99
C VAL A 106 7.81 -6.93 -7.93
N LEU A 107 7.95 -6.28 -9.10
CA LEU A 107 8.18 -4.84 -9.18
C LEU A 107 7.05 -4.05 -8.50
N ALA A 108 5.78 -4.41 -8.76
CA ALA A 108 4.63 -3.76 -8.14
C ALA A 108 4.63 -3.90 -6.61
N THR A 109 5.06 -5.06 -6.10
CA THR A 109 5.18 -5.30 -4.65
C THR A 109 6.26 -4.38 -4.05
N VAL A 110 7.41 -4.27 -4.71
CA VAL A 110 8.51 -3.39 -4.27
C VAL A 110 8.08 -1.92 -4.29
N VAL A 111 7.43 -1.47 -5.36
CA VAL A 111 6.91 -0.10 -5.47
C VAL A 111 5.85 0.18 -4.39
N GLY A 112 4.96 -0.78 -4.12
CA GLY A 112 4.01 -0.71 -3.01
C GLY A 112 4.71 -0.56 -1.65
N ALA A 113 5.74 -1.36 -1.39
CA ALA A 113 6.51 -1.28 -0.15
C ALA A 113 7.24 0.07 0.01
N VAL A 114 7.84 0.58 -1.06
CA VAL A 114 8.48 1.91 -1.07
C VAL A 114 7.46 3.01 -0.76
N ALA A 115 6.25 2.94 -1.33
CA ALA A 115 5.19 3.89 -1.02
C ALA A 115 4.80 3.88 0.46
N VAL A 116 4.73 2.70 1.09
CA VAL A 116 4.52 2.57 2.54
C VAL A 116 5.64 3.22 3.32
N VAL A 117 6.90 2.95 2.97
CA VAL A 117 8.07 3.55 3.65
C VAL A 117 8.00 5.07 3.61
N VAL A 118 7.67 5.66 2.44
CA VAL A 118 7.53 7.11 2.31
C VAL A 118 6.45 7.65 3.24
N VAL A 119 5.26 7.03 3.28
CA VAL A 119 4.18 7.47 4.17
C VAL A 119 4.56 7.31 5.64
N VAL A 120 5.18 6.20 6.01
CA VAL A 120 5.65 5.94 7.37
C VAL A 120 6.68 6.97 7.84
N VAL A 121 7.64 7.33 6.97
CA VAL A 121 8.64 8.38 7.26
C VAL A 121 7.94 9.72 7.48
N LEU A 122 7.00 10.09 6.60
CA LEU A 122 6.23 11.34 6.72
C LEU A 122 5.40 11.39 8.00
N VAL A 123 4.67 10.32 8.32
CA VAL A 123 3.86 10.23 9.54
C VAL A 123 4.75 10.28 10.78
N SER A 124 5.90 9.58 10.77
CA SER A 124 6.85 9.60 11.89
C SER A 124 7.46 10.98 12.10
N PHE A 125 7.74 11.71 11.01
CA PHE A 125 8.21 13.09 11.06
C PHE A 125 7.15 14.03 11.64
N ILE A 126 5.91 13.95 11.14
CA ILE A 126 4.79 14.77 11.64
C ILE A 126 4.51 14.48 13.11
N ALA A 127 4.50 13.20 13.52
CA ALA A 127 4.29 12.81 14.91
C ALA A 127 5.42 13.30 15.82
N ALA A 128 6.67 13.28 15.34
CA ALA A 128 7.81 13.84 16.07
C ALA A 128 7.67 15.35 16.27
N LEU A 129 7.15 16.09 15.27
CA LEU A 129 6.88 17.52 15.40
C LEU A 129 5.68 17.83 16.31
N ALA A 130 4.58 17.09 16.17
CA ALA A 130 3.37 17.32 16.96
C ALA A 130 3.53 16.94 18.44
N GLY A 131 4.44 16.01 18.75
CA GLY A 131 4.75 15.57 20.11
C GLY A 131 5.63 16.52 20.92
N VAL A 132 5.98 17.69 20.37
CA VAL A 132 6.78 18.72 21.03
C VAL A 132 5.85 19.88 21.43
N PRO A 133 5.54 20.05 22.73
CA PRO A 133 4.66 21.12 23.19
C PRO A 133 5.23 22.53 22.92
N ASP A 134 6.55 22.64 22.65
CA ASP A 134 7.31 23.87 22.77
C ASP A 134 8.33 24.11 21.63
N LEU A 135 7.97 23.76 20.37
CA LEU A 135 8.84 23.94 19.19
C LEU A 135 9.31 25.40 18.96
N PHE A 136 8.69 26.37 19.63
CA PHE A 136 8.98 27.79 19.49
C PHE A 136 9.48 28.46 20.79
N GLY A 137 9.76 27.72 21.86
CA GLY A 137 10.13 28.34 23.14
C GLY A 137 10.80 27.47 24.21
N GLY A 138 10.82 26.14 24.08
CA GLY A 138 11.41 25.25 25.09
C GLY A 138 12.70 24.61 24.61
N SER A 139 13.67 24.50 25.53
CA SER A 139 14.98 23.88 25.33
C SER A 139 14.92 22.35 25.23
N GLU A 140 14.01 21.79 24.43
CA GLU A 140 14.04 20.36 24.15
C GLU A 140 15.27 20.02 23.28
N ASN A 141 16.04 19.04 23.74
CA ASN A 141 17.25 18.58 23.06
C ASN A 141 16.90 17.99 21.69
N LEU A 142 17.41 18.58 20.61
CA LEU A 142 17.30 18.06 19.22
C LEU A 142 17.65 16.56 19.13
N THR A 143 18.55 16.08 19.98
CA THR A 143 18.93 14.68 20.11
C THR A 143 17.73 13.77 20.44
N SER A 144 16.83 14.21 21.32
CA SER A 144 15.65 13.43 21.72
C SER A 144 14.62 13.32 20.59
N LEU A 145 14.52 14.35 19.74
CA LEU A 145 13.67 14.33 18.54
C LEU A 145 14.22 13.39 17.48
N LEU A 146 15.53 13.45 17.24
CA LEU A 146 16.22 12.57 16.30
C LEU A 146 16.14 11.10 16.73
N ASP A 147 16.27 10.81 18.03
CA ASP A 147 16.13 9.44 18.54
C ASP A 147 14.71 8.90 18.36
N ARG A 148 13.68 9.70 18.70
CA ARG A 148 12.26 9.30 18.50
C ARG A 148 11.94 9.10 17.02
N PHE A 149 12.37 10.02 16.17
CA PHE A 149 12.19 9.92 14.72
C PHE A 149 12.90 8.69 14.15
N GLY A 150 14.16 8.46 14.57
CA GLY A 150 14.97 7.32 14.13
C GLY A 150 14.34 5.99 14.53
N GLN A 151 13.92 5.84 15.80
CA GLN A 151 13.27 4.61 16.29
C GLN A 151 11.93 4.35 15.59
N ASN A 152 11.08 5.37 15.43
CA ASN A 152 9.79 5.23 14.76
C ASN A 152 9.96 4.87 13.29
N THR A 153 10.92 5.52 12.61
CA THR A 153 11.24 5.24 11.22
C THR A 153 11.79 3.82 11.06
N ALA A 154 12.74 3.40 11.90
CA ALA A 154 13.30 2.05 11.85
C ALA A 154 12.23 0.97 12.05
N ARG A 155 11.35 1.12 13.05
CA ARG A 155 10.23 0.20 13.27
C ARG A 155 9.28 0.18 12.09
N GLY A 156 8.97 1.33 11.53
CA GLY A 156 8.09 1.46 10.39
C GLY A 156 8.67 0.85 9.10
N VAL A 157 9.97 1.00 8.85
CA VAL A 157 10.68 0.37 7.73
C VAL A 157 10.68 -1.16 7.88
N LEU A 158 10.99 -1.67 9.07
CA LEU A 158 10.92 -3.11 9.36
C LEU A 158 9.49 -3.65 9.18
N GLY A 159 8.48 -2.91 9.65
CA GLY A 159 7.08 -3.24 9.44
C GLY A 159 6.69 -3.26 7.97
N ALA A 160 7.18 -2.30 7.17
CA ALA A 160 6.94 -2.25 5.74
C ALA A 160 7.59 -3.43 5.01
N ALA A 161 8.81 -3.81 5.39
CA ALA A 161 9.50 -4.98 4.84
C ALA A 161 8.77 -6.29 5.17
N GLN A 162 8.30 -6.45 6.41
CA GLN A 162 7.50 -7.60 6.80
C GLN A 162 6.17 -7.63 6.03
N ASN A 163 5.51 -6.48 5.88
CA ASN A 163 4.28 -6.38 5.10
C ASN A 163 4.50 -6.72 3.63
N MET A 164 5.61 -6.29 3.04
CA MET A 164 6.00 -6.66 1.67
C MET A 164 6.07 -8.17 1.49
N ILE A 165 6.73 -8.89 2.41
CA ILE A 165 6.85 -10.35 2.37
C ILE A 165 5.46 -11.00 2.48
N ASN A 166 4.64 -10.54 3.41
CA ASN A 166 3.30 -11.09 3.64
C ASN A 166 2.37 -10.85 2.43
N GLN A 167 2.48 -9.71 1.76
CA GLN A 167 1.61 -9.32 0.65
C GLN A 167 2.12 -9.78 -0.71
N PHE A 168 3.35 -10.28 -0.80
CA PHE A 168 3.95 -10.76 -2.04
C PHE A 168 3.09 -11.80 -2.77
N ALA A 169 2.62 -12.81 -2.03
CA ALA A 169 1.76 -13.86 -2.59
C ALA A 169 0.42 -13.31 -3.10
N VAL A 170 -0.17 -12.35 -2.38
CA VAL A 170 -1.44 -11.71 -2.73
C VAL A 170 -1.30 -10.89 -4.01
N VAL A 171 -0.23 -10.10 -4.13
CA VAL A 171 0.06 -9.29 -5.32
C VAL A 171 0.33 -10.18 -6.53
N MET A 172 1.11 -11.24 -6.36
CA MET A 172 1.35 -12.22 -7.44
C MET A 172 0.05 -12.86 -7.92
N LEU A 173 -0.79 -13.31 -7.00
CA LEU A 173 -2.08 -13.91 -7.33
C LEU A 173 -2.99 -12.91 -8.04
N GLY A 174 -3.05 -11.66 -7.56
CA GLY A 174 -3.78 -10.57 -8.22
C GLY A 174 -3.30 -10.33 -9.65
N ALA A 175 -1.99 -10.28 -9.88
CA ALA A 175 -1.41 -10.08 -11.21
C ALA A 175 -1.68 -11.26 -12.16
N VAL A 176 -1.60 -12.50 -11.67
CA VAL A 176 -1.89 -13.71 -12.45
C VAL A 176 -3.38 -13.79 -12.79
N LEU A 177 -4.28 -13.45 -11.86
CA LEU A 177 -5.72 -13.39 -12.14
C LEU A 177 -6.05 -12.30 -13.16
N LEU A 178 -5.42 -11.12 -13.04
CA LEU A 178 -5.55 -10.04 -14.01
C LEU A 178 -5.11 -10.50 -15.41
N TRP A 179 -3.95 -11.15 -15.50
CA TRP A 179 -3.45 -11.70 -16.75
C TRP A 179 -4.39 -12.74 -17.35
N GLY A 180 -4.86 -13.70 -16.55
CA GLY A 180 -5.80 -14.73 -17.01
C GLY A 180 -7.16 -14.16 -17.44
N TRP A 181 -7.59 -13.04 -16.83
CA TRP A 181 -8.77 -12.30 -17.28
C TRP A 181 -8.54 -11.60 -18.62
N LEU A 182 -7.40 -10.94 -18.78
CA LEU A 182 -7.00 -10.27 -20.03
C LEU A 182 -6.86 -11.26 -21.20
N GLN A 183 -6.38 -12.47 -20.95
CA GLN A 183 -6.34 -13.52 -21.98
C GLN A 183 -7.72 -13.95 -22.48
N ARG A 184 -8.72 -13.97 -21.58
CA ARG A 184 -10.10 -14.34 -21.94
C ARG A 184 -10.90 -13.19 -22.56
N HIS A 185 -10.47 -11.96 -22.31
CA HIS A 185 -11.05 -10.74 -22.90
C HIS A 185 -9.99 -9.98 -23.70
N PRO A 186 -9.48 -10.57 -24.80
CA PRO A 186 -8.43 -9.96 -25.60
C PRO A 186 -8.94 -8.63 -26.14
N ARG A 187 -8.16 -7.58 -25.90
CA ARG A 187 -8.41 -6.26 -26.46
C ARG A 187 -7.55 -6.12 -27.71
N GLU A 188 -8.12 -5.60 -28.78
CA GLU A 188 -7.47 -5.46 -30.10
C GLU A 188 -6.31 -4.44 -30.14
N HIS A 189 -5.84 -3.93 -28.99
CA HIS A 189 -4.95 -2.77 -28.93
C HIS A 189 -3.63 -3.12 -28.23
N GLU A 190 -2.52 -2.76 -28.87
CA GLU A 190 -1.14 -2.91 -28.38
C GLU A 190 -0.96 -2.15 -27.03
N VAL A 191 -0.54 -2.85 -25.98
CA VAL A 191 -0.26 -2.27 -24.66
C VAL A 191 1.25 -2.05 -24.54
N ARG A 192 1.69 -0.79 -24.61
CA ARG A 192 3.07 -0.40 -24.34
C ARG A 192 3.17 0.27 -22.97
N GLY A 193 4.05 -0.24 -22.10
CA GLY A 193 4.44 0.43 -20.85
C GLY A 193 5.62 1.37 -21.05
N ALA A 194 5.88 2.26 -20.09
CA ALA A 194 7.06 3.15 -20.13
C ALA A 194 8.39 2.39 -20.15
N LEU A 195 8.41 1.14 -19.64
CA LEU A 195 9.56 0.24 -19.71
C LEU A 195 9.72 -0.48 -21.06
N ASP A 196 8.70 -0.45 -21.93
CA ASP A 196 8.74 -1.08 -23.27
C ASP A 196 9.10 -0.06 -24.37
N GLU A 197 9.35 1.21 -24.02
CA GLU A 197 9.75 2.29 -24.96
C GLU A 197 11.28 2.46 -25.08
N VAL A 198 12.07 1.70 -24.30
CA VAL A 198 13.54 1.77 -24.25
C VAL A 198 14.18 0.58 -24.96
#